data_AF-A0A5C4UXS1-F1
#
_entry.id   AF-A0A5C4UXS1-F1
#
_cell.length_a   1.000
_cell.length_b   1.000
_cell.length_c   1.000
_cell.angle_alpha   90.00
_cell.angle_beta   90.00
_cell.angle_gamma   90.00
#
_symmetry.space_group_name_H-M   'P 1'
#
loop_
_entity.id
_entity.type
_entity.pdbx_description
1 polymer ?
#
loop_
_entity_poly.entity_id
_entity_poly.type
_entity_poly.pdbx_seq_one_letter_code
_entity_poly.pdbx_strand_id
1 'polypeptide(L)'
;MFYETFLSLWFYLFLGLLIMSGYALIHAALQREDAFRAADKQTKPTWLMILGGAVAVQLVFPWLLLVLVSTVATIVYLVDVRPALRAVTGGGGGGRGGGWSSSDGPYGPYNGGR
;
A
#
# COMPACT_ATOMS: atom_id res chain seq x y z
N MET A 1 -15.36 3.27 -36.13
CA MET A 1 -14.00 3.62 -35.66
C MET A 1 -14.00 4.24 -34.26
N PHE A 2 -14.66 5.39 -34.03
CA PHE A 2 -14.68 6.06 -32.72
C PHE A 2 -15.11 5.16 -31.54
N TYR A 3 -16.20 4.40 -31.71
CA TYR A 3 -16.73 3.50 -30.68
C TYR A 3 -15.73 2.40 -30.26
N GLU A 4 -15.06 1.77 -31.23
CA GLU A 4 -14.04 0.74 -30.95
C GLU A 4 -12.84 1.32 -30.19
N THR A 5 -12.39 2.52 -30.57
CA THR A 5 -11.33 3.23 -29.85
C THR A 5 -11.76 3.58 -28.42
N PHE A 6 -13.00 4.02 -28.24
CA PHE A 6 -13.56 4.30 -26.92
C PHE A 6 -13.63 3.04 -26.05
N LEU A 7 -14.15 1.93 -26.58
CA LEU A 7 -14.26 0.66 -25.85
C LEU A 7 -12.90 0.08 -25.46
N SER A 8 -11.91 0.15 -26.35
CA SER A 8 -10.56 -0.33 -26.06
C SER A 8 -9.88 0.51 -24.97
N LEU A 9 -10.00 1.83 -25.01
CA LEU A 9 -9.54 2.71 -23.93
C LEU A 9 -10.22 2.40 -22.60
N TRP A 10 -11.55 2.25 -22.63
CA TRP A 10 -12.35 1.88 -21.46
C TRP A 10 -11.90 0.55 -20.86
N PHE A 11 -11.67 -0.46 -21.71
CA PHE A 11 -11.20 -1.77 -21.30
C PHE A 11 -9.83 -1.71 -20.60
N TYR A 12 -8.85 -1.00 -21.17
CA TYR A 12 -7.53 -0.89 -20.57
C TYR A 12 -7.55 -0.14 -19.24
N LEU A 13 -8.36 0.93 -19.12
CA LEU A 13 -8.57 1.64 -17.87
C LEU A 13 -9.17 0.73 -16.80
N PHE A 14 -10.26 0.04 -17.13
CA PHE A 14 -10.91 -0.91 -16.24
C PHE A 14 -9.95 -2.02 -15.79
N LEU A 15 -9.19 -2.59 -16.72
CA LEU A 15 -8.20 -3.63 -16.42
C LEU A 15 -7.12 -3.13 -15.47
N GLY A 16 -6.62 -1.91 -15.65
CA GLY A 16 -5.65 -1.29 -14.75
C GLY A 16 -6.19 -1.12 -13.33
N LEU A 17 -7.44 -0.65 -13.19
CA LEU A 17 -8.12 -0.51 -11.90
C LEU A 17 -8.35 -1.86 -11.22
N LEU A 18 -8.70 -2.89 -11.99
CA LEU A 18 -8.89 -4.25 -11.49
C LEU A 18 -7.59 -4.85 -10.96
N ILE A 19 -6.49 -4.70 -11.71
CA ILE A 19 -5.15 -5.15 -11.28
C ILE A 19 -4.74 -4.43 -9.99
N MET A 20 -4.96 -3.12 -9.90
CA MET A 20 -4.67 -2.34 -8.70
C MET A 20 -5.46 -2.83 -7.48
N SER A 21 -6.74 -3.15 -7.67
CA SER A 21 -7.62 -3.68 -6.63
C SER A 21 -7.20 -5.08 -6.18
N GLY A 22 -6.86 -5.95 -7.14
CA GLY A 22 -6.30 -7.27 -6.87
C GLY A 22 -4.96 -7.21 -6.12
N TYR A 23 -4.07 -6.28 -6.52
CA TYR A 23 -2.81 -6.03 -5.81
C TYR A 23 -3.05 -5.61 -4.35
N ALA A 24 -3.98 -4.69 -4.11
CA ALA A 24 -4.33 -4.26 -2.76
C ALA A 24 -4.83 -5.42 -1.90
N LEU A 25 -5.72 -6.27 -2.47
CA LEU A 25 -6.26 -7.45 -1.80
C LEU A 25 -5.16 -8.46 -1.44
N ILE A 26 -4.30 -8.81 -2.40
CA ILE A 26 -3.17 -9.74 -2.17
C ILE A 26 -2.24 -9.17 -1.11
N HIS A 27 -1.91 -7.87 -1.19
CA HIS A 27 -1.09 -7.21 -0.18
C HIS A 27 -1.74 -7.31 1.21
N ALA A 28 -3.05 -7.05 1.35
CA ALA A 28 -3.76 -7.18 2.62
C ALA A 28 -3.75 -8.62 3.16
N ALA A 29 -3.92 -9.61 2.30
CA ALA A 29 -3.92 -11.02 2.69
C ALA A 29 -2.56 -11.47 3.25
N LEU A 30 -1.47 -11.01 2.62
CA LEU A 30 -0.10 -11.35 2.99
C LEU A 30 0.41 -10.64 4.25
N GLN A 31 -0.23 -9.54 4.67
CA GLN A 31 0.19 -8.80 5.86
C GLN A 31 -0.20 -9.53 7.16
N ARG A 32 0.66 -9.39 8.16
CA ARG A 32 0.50 -9.95 9.52
C ARG A 32 -0.64 -9.24 10.27
N GLU A 33 -1.47 -9.99 10.99
CA GLU A 33 -2.65 -9.45 11.71
C GLU A 33 -2.28 -8.49 12.84
N ASP A 34 -1.20 -8.81 13.52
CA ASP A 34 -0.60 -8.02 14.59
C ASP A 34 -0.12 -6.66 14.11
N ALA A 35 0.31 -6.53 12.85
CA ALA A 35 0.65 -5.23 12.27
C ALA A 35 -0.56 -4.30 12.11
N PHE A 36 -1.76 -4.85 11.82
CA PHE A 36 -2.99 -4.04 11.75
C PHE A 36 -3.39 -3.50 13.12
N ARG A 37 -3.23 -4.30 14.18
CA ARG A 37 -3.50 -3.87 15.55
C ARG A 37 -2.53 -2.78 16.01
N ALA A 38 -1.25 -2.95 15.71
CA ALA A 38 -0.22 -1.98 16.09
C ALA A 38 -0.21 -0.71 15.21
N ALA A 39 -0.89 -0.71 14.06
CA ALA A 39 -1.07 0.47 13.22
C ALA A 39 -2.25 1.36 13.66
N ASP A 40 -2.98 1.01 14.72
CA ASP A 40 -4.21 1.70 15.17
C ASP A 40 -5.23 1.91 14.04
N LYS A 41 -5.28 0.97 13.09
CA LYS A 41 -6.24 0.96 11.97
C LYS A 41 -7.29 -0.13 12.16
N GLN A 42 -8.32 -0.09 11.31
CA GLN A 42 -9.31 -1.17 11.17
C GLN A 42 -8.62 -2.53 10.99
N THR A 43 -9.23 -3.59 11.54
CA THR A 43 -8.62 -4.92 11.58
C THR A 43 -8.44 -5.55 10.20
N LYS A 44 -7.51 -6.52 10.09
CA LYS A 44 -7.28 -7.31 8.87
C LYS A 44 -8.57 -7.86 8.22
N PRO A 45 -9.49 -8.55 8.93
CA PRO A 45 -10.69 -9.08 8.31
C PRO A 45 -11.60 -8.00 7.73
N THR A 46 -11.70 -6.82 8.37
CA THR A 46 -12.48 -5.71 7.82
C THR A 46 -11.91 -5.24 6.48
N TRP A 47 -10.58 -5.05 6.39
CA TRP A 47 -9.94 -4.65 5.14
C TRP A 47 -10.04 -5.71 4.05
N LEU A 48 -9.94 -7.00 4.39
CA LEU A 48 -10.14 -8.09 3.44
C LEU A 48 -11.57 -8.14 2.90
N MET A 49 -12.58 -7.89 3.75
CA MET A 49 -13.98 -7.82 3.31
C MET A 49 -14.21 -6.63 2.37
N ILE A 50 -13.66 -5.45 2.70
CA ILE A 50 -13.79 -4.25 1.86
C ILE A 50 -13.10 -4.45 0.50
N LEU A 51 -11.84 -4.91 0.49
CA LEU A 51 -11.08 -5.11 -0.75
C LEU A 51 -11.61 -6.30 -1.57
N GLY A 52 -12.03 -7.37 -0.90
CA GLY A 52 -12.67 -8.51 -1.54
C GLY A 52 -13.99 -8.11 -2.20
N GLY A 53 -14.80 -7.31 -1.50
CA GLY A 53 -16.01 -6.70 -2.05
C GLY A 53 -15.69 -5.77 -3.22
N ALA A 54 -14.64 -4.94 -3.13
CA ALA A 54 -14.25 -4.03 -4.20
C ALA A 54 -13.89 -4.77 -5.51
N VAL A 55 -13.09 -5.84 -5.41
CA VAL A 55 -12.73 -6.70 -6.56
C VAL A 55 -13.94 -7.45 -7.09
N ALA A 56 -14.76 -8.04 -6.22
CA ALA A 56 -15.97 -8.76 -6.61
C ALA A 56 -16.96 -7.84 -7.35
N VAL A 57 -17.18 -6.62 -6.83
CA VAL A 57 -18.05 -5.63 -7.46
C VAL A 57 -17.53 -5.21 -8.83
N GLN A 58 -16.22 -4.98 -8.99
CA GLN A 58 -15.65 -4.67 -10.31
C GLN A 58 -15.86 -5.81 -11.31
N LEU A 59 -15.72 -7.07 -10.89
CA LEU A 59 -15.89 -8.23 -11.77
C LEU A 59 -17.35 -8.51 -12.15
N VAL A 60 -18.28 -8.33 -11.21
CA VAL A 60 -19.70 -8.71 -11.40
C VAL A 60 -20.54 -7.56 -11.95
N PHE A 61 -20.25 -6.33 -11.53
CA PHE A 61 -21.04 -5.14 -11.88
C PHE A 61 -20.12 -4.02 -12.41
N PRO A 62 -19.76 -4.02 -13.71
CA PRO A 62 -18.89 -3.01 -14.31
C PRO A 62 -19.63 -1.67 -14.55
N TRP A 63 -20.47 -1.26 -13.61
CA TRP A 63 -21.15 0.03 -13.63
C TRP A 63 -20.23 1.13 -13.11
N LEU A 64 -20.19 2.26 -13.80
CA LEU A 64 -19.28 3.38 -13.53
C LEU A 64 -19.21 3.75 -12.04
N LEU A 65 -20.36 3.90 -11.39
CA LEU A 65 -20.43 4.30 -9.98
C LEU A 65 -19.90 3.23 -9.02
N LEU A 66 -20.15 1.96 -9.30
CA LEU A 66 -19.68 0.85 -8.48
C LEU A 66 -18.17 0.65 -8.64
N VAL A 67 -17.66 0.77 -9.87
CA VAL A 67 -16.23 0.77 -10.14
C VAL A 67 -15.54 1.90 -9.39
N LEU A 68 -16.11 3.12 -9.39
CA LEU A 68 -15.59 4.26 -8.63
C LEU A 68 -15.52 3.99 -7.12
N VAL A 69 -16.58 3.46 -6.51
CA VAL A 69 -16.59 3.12 -5.08
C VAL A 69 -15.51 2.08 -4.76
N SER A 70 -15.40 1.03 -5.57
CA SER A 70 -14.35 0.01 -5.43
C SER A 70 -12.95 0.59 -5.60
N THR A 71 -12.76 1.51 -6.55
CA THR A 71 -11.50 2.22 -6.77
C THR A 71 -11.15 3.10 -5.57
N VAL A 72 -12.10 3.83 -5.00
CA VAL A 72 -11.87 4.64 -3.80
C VAL A 72 -11.43 3.77 -2.63
N ALA A 73 -12.11 2.66 -2.37
CA ALA A 73 -11.72 1.71 -1.32
C ALA A 73 -10.29 1.18 -1.51
N THR A 74 -9.93 0.86 -2.75
CA THR A 74 -8.58 0.43 -3.15
C THR A 74 -7.52 1.52 -2.91
N ILE A 75 -7.82 2.76 -3.29
CA ILE A 75 -6.92 3.90 -3.10
C ILE A 75 -6.69 4.18 -1.61
N VAL A 76 -7.77 4.23 -0.81
CA VAL A 76 -7.67 4.45 0.63
C VAL A 76 -6.77 3.41 1.28
N TYR A 77 -6.91 2.13 0.91
CA TYR A 77 -6.01 1.10 1.42
C TYR A 77 -4.54 1.36 1.04
N LEU A 78 -4.27 1.69 -0.22
CA LEU A 78 -2.91 1.87 -0.72
C LEU A 78 -2.21 3.13 -0.18
N VAL A 79 -2.97 4.19 0.09
CA VAL A 79 -2.44 5.50 0.50
C VAL A 79 -2.47 5.67 2.02
N ASP A 80 -3.46 5.13 2.73
CA ASP A 80 -3.56 5.29 4.19
C ASP A 80 -3.04 4.05 4.93
N VAL A 81 -3.58 2.87 4.60
CA VAL A 81 -3.34 1.65 5.39
C VAL A 81 -1.96 1.06 5.10
N ARG A 82 -1.59 0.95 3.83
CA ARG A 82 -0.30 0.36 3.45
C ARG A 82 0.90 1.13 4.02
N PRO A 83 0.94 2.48 3.99
CA PRO A 83 2.00 3.22 4.67
C PRO A 83 1.99 3.03 6.18
N ALA A 84 0.81 3.01 6.81
CA ALA A 84 0.69 2.76 8.26
C ALA A 84 1.22 1.36 8.64
N LEU A 85 0.84 0.31 7.92
CA LEU A 85 1.34 -1.04 8.12
C LEU A 85 2.86 -1.12 7.93
N ARG A 86 3.40 -0.43 6.91
CA ARG A 86 4.85 -0.38 6.67
C ARG A 86 5.60 0.32 7.80
N ALA A 87 5.05 1.38 8.37
CA ALA A 87 5.67 2.09 9.49
C ALA A 87 5.84 1.18 10.72
N VAL A 88 4.86 0.29 10.96
CA VAL A 88 4.85 -0.64 12.08
C VAL A 88 5.71 -1.87 11.83
N THR A 89 5.59 -2.51 10.66
CA THR A 89 6.32 -3.76 10.36
C THR A 89 7.79 -3.52 9.99
N GLY A 90 8.13 -2.30 9.52
CA GLY A 90 9.45 -1.96 8.99
C GLY A 90 10.43 -1.35 9.99
N GLY A 91 10.01 -1.01 11.22
CA GLY A 91 10.86 -0.40 12.24
C GLY A 91 11.50 0.94 11.79
N GLY A 92 10.87 2.08 12.11
CA GLY A 92 11.57 3.37 12.17
C GLY A 92 12.16 3.89 10.85
N GLY A 93 11.40 3.85 9.75
CA GLY A 93 11.85 4.35 8.44
C GLY A 93 11.75 5.86 8.21
N GLY A 94 11.55 6.66 9.27
CA GLY A 94 11.59 8.13 9.22
C GLY A 94 12.84 8.63 9.92
N GLY A 95 13.96 8.71 9.19
CA GLY A 95 15.21 9.26 9.74
C GLY A 95 16.47 8.47 9.43
N ARG A 96 16.71 8.09 8.16
CA ARG A 96 18.09 7.87 7.68
C ARG A 96 18.62 9.17 7.10
N GLY A 97 18.63 10.20 7.94
CA GLY A 97 19.28 11.47 7.67
C GLY A 97 20.19 11.79 8.84
N GLY A 98 21.50 11.83 8.58
CA GLY A 98 22.48 12.39 9.51
C GLY A 98 23.16 11.35 10.38
N GLY A 99 24.28 10.82 9.91
CA GLY A 99 25.14 9.97 10.71
C GLY A 99 26.36 9.46 9.97
N TRP A 100 26.91 10.21 9.01
CA TRP A 100 28.30 10.03 8.63
C TRP A 100 29.12 10.48 9.84
N SER A 101 29.34 9.56 10.80
CA SER A 101 30.35 9.75 11.84
C SER A 101 31.71 9.60 11.18
N SER A 102 32.12 10.65 10.46
CA SER A 102 33.43 10.78 9.82
C SER A 102 34.52 11.09 10.85
N SER A 103 34.56 10.33 11.95
CA SER A 103 35.59 10.44 12.99
C SER A 103 36.73 9.43 12.83
N ASP A 104 36.64 8.48 11.89
CA ASP A 104 37.68 7.48 11.61
C ASP A 104 38.81 8.01 10.70
N GLY A 105 39.18 9.29 10.87
CA GLY A 105 40.43 9.80 10.31
C GLY A 105 41.63 9.00 10.86
N PRO A 106 42.81 9.00 10.20
CA PRO A 106 43.98 8.17 10.56
C PRO A 106 44.55 8.37 11.97
N TYR A 107 43.97 9.27 12.76
CA TYR A 107 44.40 9.66 14.11
C TYR A 107 43.27 9.44 15.11
N GLY A 108 42.75 8.21 15.18
CA GLY A 108 41.66 7.82 16.08
C GLY A 108 41.86 8.25 17.53
N PRO A 109 40.79 8.20 18.36
CA PRO A 109 40.76 8.86 19.66
C PRO A 109 41.88 8.35 20.58
N TYR A 110 42.70 9.27 21.10
CA TYR A 110 43.69 8.95 22.14
C TYR A 110 42.95 8.49 23.40
N ASN A 111 42.88 7.17 23.61
CA ASN A 111 42.51 6.58 24.90
C ASN A 111 43.75 6.52 25.80
N GLY A 112 44.10 7.65 26.39
CA GLY A 112 45.13 7.76 27.42
C GLY A 112 44.56 7.27 28.75
N GLY A 113 44.79 6.00 29.06
CA GLY A 113 44.35 5.38 30.30
C GLY A 113 44.84 6.10 31.56
N ARG A 114 43.94 6.22 32.52
CA ARG A 114 44.19 6.28 33.97
C ARG A 114 43.03 5.62 34.70
#